data_AF-A0A7J5XGP6-F1
#
_entry.id   AF-A0A7J5XGP6-F1
#
_cell.length_a   1.000
_cell.length_b   1.000
_cell.length_c   1.000
_cell.angle_alpha   90.00
_cell.angle_beta   90.00
_cell.angle_gamma   90.00
#
_symmetry.space_group_name_H-M   'P 1'
#
loop_
_entity.id
_entity.type
_entity.pdbx_description
1 polymer ?
#
loop_
_entity_poly.entity_id
_entity_poly.type
_entity_poly.pdbx_seq_one_letter_code
_entity_poly.pdbx_strand_id
1 'polypeptide(L)'
;MSGLANGQLMTRKHKCLTPPTLSATKALKGKKLLDLDVRACTVDIEFIYFITTTCTLLLFMVVTFTYHFLRWQLSYAYYIFLALLFDTKYKNKQAPNQYDAFISYNTHDEPWVIKELVPKLEEEQGFRLCLNHRDFEPGETAFCTRH
;
A
#
# COMPACT_ATOMS: atom_id res chain seq x y z
N MET A 1 -21.85 -25.74 59.81
CA MET A 1 -21.32 -26.83 58.96
C MET A 1 -22.42 -27.19 57.98
N SER A 2 -22.36 -27.07 56.66
CA SER A 2 -21.52 -26.40 55.66
C SER A 2 -22.18 -26.75 54.31
N GLY A 3 -22.31 -25.78 53.39
CA GLY A 3 -22.73 -26.00 51.99
C GLY A 3 -23.96 -25.17 51.60
N LEU A 4 -23.80 -23.94 51.09
CA LEU A 4 -23.77 -23.55 49.65
C LEU A 4 -25.02 -23.94 48.85
N ALA A 5 -25.59 -23.18 47.92
CA ALA A 5 -25.60 -21.77 47.54
C ALA A 5 -26.60 -21.70 46.37
N ASN A 6 -27.50 -20.70 46.42
CA ASN A 6 -28.35 -20.10 45.38
C ASN A 6 -28.15 -20.52 43.91
N GLY A 7 -29.27 -20.75 43.20
CA GLY A 7 -29.31 -20.86 41.74
C GLY A 7 -30.73 -20.75 41.17
N GLN A 8 -31.25 -19.53 41.10
CA GLN A 8 -32.59 -19.19 40.60
C GLN A 8 -32.70 -19.48 39.08
N LEU A 9 -33.55 -20.43 38.69
CA LEU A 9 -33.76 -20.84 37.29
C LEU A 9 -34.63 -19.79 36.56
N MET A 10 -33.97 -18.85 35.88
CA MET A 10 -34.58 -17.86 35.00
C MET A 10 -35.23 -18.54 33.78
N THR A 11 -36.55 -18.71 33.80
CA THR A 11 -37.33 -19.12 32.62
C THR A 11 -37.41 -17.95 31.64
N ARG A 12 -36.58 -17.95 30.59
CA ARG A 12 -36.75 -17.02 29.46
C ARG A 12 -38.05 -17.37 28.72
N LYS A 13 -39.12 -16.63 28.99
CA LYS A 13 -40.31 -16.61 28.12
C LYS A 13 -39.93 -15.94 26.80
N HIS A 14 -39.62 -16.74 25.79
CA HIS A 14 -39.46 -16.24 24.43
C HIS A 14 -40.84 -15.82 23.89
N LYS A 15 -41.06 -14.52 23.68
CA LYS A 15 -42.24 -14.01 22.95
C LYS A 15 -42.02 -14.29 21.46
N CYS A 16 -42.81 -15.19 20.90
CA CYS A 16 -42.83 -15.41 19.45
C CYS A 16 -43.44 -14.18 18.76
N LEU A 17 -42.67 -13.49 17.92
CA LEU A 17 -43.21 -12.50 16.98
C LEU A 17 -43.98 -13.27 15.89
N THR A 18 -45.30 -13.13 15.88
CA THR A 18 -46.16 -13.63 14.80
C THR A 18 -45.80 -12.99 13.45
N PRO A 19 -45.65 -13.76 12.36
CA PRO A 19 -45.51 -13.19 11.02
C PRO A 19 -46.82 -12.49 10.58
N PRO A 20 -46.74 -11.43 9.75
CA PRO A 20 -47.81 -10.43 9.59
C PRO A 20 -48.97 -10.85 8.66
N THR A 21 -49.08 -12.12 8.23
CA THR A 21 -50.06 -12.52 7.22
C THR A 21 -51.15 -13.45 7.77
N LEU A 22 -52.36 -12.89 7.89
CA LEU A 22 -53.60 -13.56 8.31
C LEU A 22 -54.05 -14.70 7.37
N SER A 23 -53.50 -14.78 6.15
CA SER A 23 -53.77 -15.85 5.20
C SER A 23 -53.07 -17.17 5.55
N ALA A 24 -51.85 -17.09 6.09
CA ALA A 24 -51.08 -18.27 6.50
C ALA A 24 -51.70 -18.93 7.75
N THR A 25 -52.24 -18.13 8.67
CA THR A 25 -52.83 -18.63 9.92
C THR A 25 -54.15 -19.38 9.72
N LYS A 26 -54.91 -19.09 8.66
CA LYS A 26 -56.12 -19.86 8.31
C LYS A 26 -55.79 -21.27 7.81
N ALA A 27 -54.71 -21.44 7.06
CA ALA A 27 -54.24 -22.76 6.60
C ALA A 27 -53.61 -23.60 7.73
N LEU A 28 -53.21 -22.95 8.83
CA LEU A 28 -52.58 -23.56 10.01
C LEU A 28 -53.57 -23.86 11.14
N LYS A 29 -54.82 -23.36 11.07
CA LYS A 29 -55.82 -23.54 12.12
C LYS A 29 -56.35 -24.97 12.12
N GLY A 30 -55.78 -25.81 13.00
CA GLY A 30 -56.17 -27.21 13.19
C GLY A 30 -55.08 -28.23 12.87
N LYS A 31 -53.91 -27.80 12.36
CA LYS A 31 -52.75 -28.68 12.20
C LYS A 31 -51.93 -28.72 13.49
N LYS A 32 -51.47 -29.91 13.89
CA LYS A 32 -50.59 -30.07 15.05
C LYS A 32 -49.29 -29.31 14.79
N LEU A 33 -48.79 -28.60 15.79
CA LEU A 33 -47.52 -27.85 15.70
C LEU A 33 -46.33 -28.77 15.36
N LEU A 34 -46.46 -30.07 15.66
CA LEU A 34 -45.50 -31.14 15.33
C LEU A 34 -45.62 -31.70 13.89
N ASP A 35 -46.64 -31.29 13.13
CA ASP A 35 -46.84 -31.66 11.72
C ASP A 35 -46.27 -30.59 10.77
N LEU A 36 -45.71 -29.51 11.31
CA LEU A 36 -44.89 -28.59 10.55
C LEU A 36 -43.60 -29.34 10.16
N ASP A 37 -43.32 -29.43 8.86
CA ASP A 37 -42.18 -30.20 8.34
C ASP A 37 -40.85 -29.57 8.80
N VAL A 38 -40.33 -30.04 9.94
CA VAL A 38 -39.07 -29.59 10.53
C VAL A 38 -37.90 -29.77 9.57
N ARG A 39 -38.01 -30.72 8.63
CA ARG A 39 -37.01 -30.96 7.59
C ARG A 39 -36.82 -29.76 6.68
N ALA A 40 -37.89 -29.03 6.34
CA ALA A 40 -37.78 -27.80 5.56
C ALA A 40 -36.92 -26.75 6.29
N CYS A 41 -37.17 -26.53 7.59
CA CYS A 41 -36.36 -25.61 8.38
C CYS A 41 -34.91 -26.07 8.59
N THR A 42 -34.66 -27.37 8.74
CA THR A 42 -33.29 -27.90 8.85
C THR A 42 -32.50 -27.67 7.55
N VAL A 43 -33.11 -27.93 6.39
CA VAL A 43 -32.49 -27.68 5.08
C VAL A 43 -32.21 -26.19 4.87
N ASP A 44 -33.15 -25.31 5.23
CA ASP A 44 -32.96 -23.86 5.13
C ASP A 44 -31.82 -23.37 6.04
N ILE A 45 -31.73 -23.88 7.28
CA ILE A 45 -30.67 -23.52 8.22
C ILE A 45 -29.31 -24.04 7.73
N GLU A 46 -29.23 -25.29 7.28
CA GLU A 46 -27.99 -25.86 6.72
C GLU A 46 -27.51 -25.08 5.51
N PHE A 47 -28.42 -24.68 4.63
CA PHE A 47 -28.09 -23.85 3.47
C PHE A 47 -27.57 -22.46 3.89
N ILE A 48 -28.21 -21.81 4.86
CA ILE A 48 -27.74 -20.51 5.38
C ILE A 48 -26.35 -20.65 6.02
N TYR A 49 -26.11 -21.71 6.79
CA TYR A 49 -24.78 -21.98 7.36
C TYR A 49 -23.72 -22.24 6.27
N PHE A 50 -24.08 -22.96 5.22
CA PHE A 50 -23.19 -23.19 4.09
C PHE A 50 -22.82 -21.87 3.38
N ILE A 51 -23.81 -21.01 3.08
CA ILE A 51 -23.56 -19.71 2.44
C ILE A 51 -22.74 -18.79 3.35
N THR A 52 -23.07 -18.72 4.64
CA THR A 52 -22.32 -17.86 5.57
C THR A 52 -20.89 -18.32 5.76
N THR A 53 -20.65 -19.62 5.95
CA THR A 53 -19.30 -20.17 6.11
C THR A 53 -18.45 -20.04 4.84
N THR A 54 -19.03 -20.28 3.66
CA THR A 54 -18.31 -20.07 2.40
C THR A 54 -17.97 -18.60 2.19
N CYS A 55 -18.89 -17.68 2.46
CA CYS A 55 -18.62 -16.24 2.40
C CYS A 55 -17.52 -15.81 3.38
N THR A 56 -17.55 -16.28 4.64
CA THR A 56 -16.52 -15.90 5.62
C THR A 56 -15.14 -16.42 5.23
N LEU A 57 -15.05 -17.65 4.72
CA LEU A 57 -13.80 -18.22 4.23
C LEU A 57 -13.24 -17.45 3.03
N LEU A 58 -14.09 -17.10 2.07
CA LEU A 58 -13.71 -16.29 0.91
C LEU A 58 -13.21 -14.91 1.34
N LEU A 59 -13.92 -14.24 2.25
CA LEU A 59 -13.50 -12.95 2.78
C LEU A 59 -12.14 -13.07 3.48
N PHE A 60 -11.92 -14.09 4.29
CA PHE A 60 -10.65 -14.30 4.98
C PHE A 60 -9.49 -14.54 3.99
N MET A 61 -9.71 -15.33 2.93
CA MET A 61 -8.75 -15.54 1.85
C MET A 61 -8.38 -14.22 1.15
N VAL A 62 -9.38 -13.42 0.77
CA VAL A 62 -9.15 -12.13 0.09
C VAL A 62 -8.40 -11.17 1.01
N VAL A 63 -8.81 -11.08 2.27
CA VAL A 63 -8.18 -10.20 3.27
C VAL A 63 -6.73 -10.60 3.51
N THR A 64 -6.44 -11.88 3.71
CA THR A 64 -5.05 -12.35 3.92
C THR A 64 -4.18 -12.14 2.69
N PHE A 65 -4.70 -12.44 1.49
CA PHE A 65 -4.00 -12.23 0.23
C PHE A 65 -3.70 -10.74 0.01
N THR A 66 -4.69 -9.87 0.19
CA THR A 66 -4.52 -8.42 0.06
C THR A 66 -3.56 -7.87 1.11
N TYR A 67 -3.61 -8.31 2.36
CA TYR A 67 -2.64 -7.90 3.38
C TYR A 67 -1.21 -8.30 3.03
N HIS A 68 -0.99 -9.53 2.56
CA HIS A 68 0.34 -10.00 2.19
C HIS A 68 0.88 -9.26 0.96
N PHE A 69 0.04 -9.14 -0.09
CA PHE A 69 0.40 -8.42 -1.31
C PHE A 69 0.65 -6.94 -1.04
N LEU A 70 -0.26 -6.30 -0.29
CA LEU A 70 -0.15 -4.88 0.06
C LEU A 70 1.05 -4.64 0.97
N ARG A 71 1.41 -5.56 1.88
CA ARG A 71 2.64 -5.42 2.68
C ARG A 71 3.87 -5.30 1.80
N TRP A 72 4.02 -6.20 0.83
CA TRP A 72 5.16 -6.17 -0.07
C TRP A 72 5.19 -4.91 -0.93
N GLN A 73 4.03 -4.52 -1.48
CA GLN A 73 3.89 -3.30 -2.28
C GLN A 73 4.17 -2.03 -1.46
N LEU A 74 3.68 -1.96 -0.21
CA LEU A 74 3.91 -0.84 0.69
C LEU A 74 5.37 -0.74 1.08
N SER A 75 6.06 -1.84 1.36
CA SER A 75 7.50 -1.82 1.63
C SER A 75 8.29 -1.31 0.43
N TYR A 76 8.00 -1.80 -0.76
CA TYR A 76 8.66 -1.34 -1.99
C TYR A 76 8.38 0.15 -2.27
N ALA A 77 7.11 0.55 -2.19
CA ALA A 77 6.70 1.95 -2.34
C ALA A 77 7.33 2.86 -1.27
N TYR A 78 7.45 2.37 -0.03
CA TYR A 78 8.12 3.10 1.06
C TYR A 78 9.60 3.35 0.75
N TYR A 79 10.34 2.33 0.27
CA TYR A 79 11.74 2.52 -0.11
C TYR A 79 11.91 3.48 -1.29
N ILE A 80 11.05 3.39 -2.32
CA ILE A 80 11.07 4.36 -3.44
C ILE A 80 10.76 5.76 -2.93
N PHE A 81 9.72 5.92 -2.11
CA PHE A 81 9.34 7.21 -1.56
C PHE A 81 10.46 7.79 -0.70
N LEU A 82 11.12 6.95 0.11
CA LEU A 82 12.28 7.35 0.89
C LEU A 82 13.43 7.80 -0.01
N ALA A 83 13.73 7.06 -1.08
CA ALA A 83 14.75 7.44 -2.05
C ALA A 83 14.43 8.78 -2.75
N LEU A 84 13.17 9.02 -3.12
CA LEU A 84 12.71 10.28 -3.69
C LEU A 84 12.81 11.44 -2.69
N LEU A 85 12.46 11.22 -1.43
CA LEU A 85 12.62 12.22 -0.37
C LEU A 85 14.09 12.54 -0.11
N PHE A 86 14.97 11.54 -0.15
CA PHE A 86 16.40 11.77 -0.04
C PHE A 86 16.97 12.51 -1.26
N ASP A 87 16.57 12.17 -2.48
CA ASP A 87 17.00 12.89 -3.70
C ASP A 87 16.54 14.35 -3.68
N THR A 88 15.28 14.60 -3.32
CA THR A 88 14.76 15.98 -3.21
C THR A 88 15.45 16.77 -2.09
N LYS A 89 15.75 16.14 -0.95
CA LYS A 89 16.51 16.77 0.14
C LYS A 89 17.97 17.00 -0.26
N TYR A 90 18.57 16.08 -1.02
CA TYR A 90 19.94 16.22 -1.52
C TYR A 90 20.02 17.33 -2.56
N LYS A 91 19.12 17.38 -3.54
CA LYS A 91 18.99 18.48 -4.51
C LYS A 91 18.74 19.84 -3.86
N ASN A 92 17.96 19.90 -2.78
CA ASN A 92 17.75 21.15 -2.04
C ASN A 92 18.96 21.56 -1.18
N LYS A 93 19.85 20.62 -0.84
CA LYS A 93 21.07 20.90 -0.07
C LYS A 93 22.30 21.13 -0.94
N GLN A 94 22.31 20.56 -2.14
CA GLN A 94 23.32 20.84 -3.14
C GLN A 94 23.04 22.26 -3.62
N ALA A 95 23.97 23.18 -3.32
CA ALA A 95 24.03 24.47 -4.01
C ALA A 95 23.86 24.21 -5.51
N PRO A 96 23.20 25.10 -6.27
CA PRO A 96 22.92 24.87 -7.69
C PRO A 96 24.18 24.35 -8.36
N ASN A 97 24.12 23.11 -8.89
CA ASN A 97 25.28 22.46 -9.49
C ASN A 97 25.88 23.42 -10.50
N GLN A 98 27.05 23.96 -10.13
CA GLN A 98 27.68 25.07 -10.84
C GLN A 98 28.13 24.64 -12.24
N TYR A 99 28.32 23.33 -12.40
CA TYR A 99 28.67 22.65 -13.63
C TYR A 99 27.71 21.49 -13.87
N ASP A 100 27.35 21.29 -15.14
CA ASP A 100 26.47 20.22 -15.59
C ASP A 100 27.27 18.98 -16.02
N ALA A 101 28.54 19.15 -16.41
CA ALA A 101 29.46 18.06 -16.72
C ALA A 101 30.93 18.44 -16.44
N PHE A 102 31.75 17.43 -16.14
CA PHE A 102 33.21 17.53 -16.00
C PHE A 102 33.89 16.85 -17.19
N ILE A 103 34.84 17.55 -17.82
CA ILE A 103 35.60 17.03 -18.96
C ILE A 103 37.04 16.73 -18.55
N SER A 104 37.41 15.45 -18.62
CA SER A 104 38.79 14.99 -18.50
C SER A 104 39.33 14.66 -19.90
N TYR A 105 40.43 15.29 -20.29
CA TYR A 105 41.07 15.10 -21.59
C TYR A 105 42.58 14.94 -21.45
N ASN A 106 43.20 14.33 -22.47
CA ASN A 106 44.64 14.21 -22.59
C ASN A 106 45.23 15.49 -23.18
N THR A 107 46.44 15.89 -22.78
CA THR A 107 47.12 17.11 -23.26
C THR A 107 47.29 17.13 -24.79
N HIS A 108 47.38 15.95 -25.42
CA HIS A 108 47.43 15.84 -26.88
C HIS A 108 46.15 16.29 -27.58
N ASP A 109 44.99 16.15 -26.93
CA ASP A 109 43.68 16.49 -27.46
C ASP A 109 43.21 17.88 -27.01
N GLU A 110 43.99 18.56 -26.16
CA GLU A 110 43.70 19.90 -25.64
C GLU A 110 43.35 20.91 -26.76
N PRO A 111 44.09 20.99 -27.89
CA PRO A 111 43.76 21.96 -28.93
C PRO A 111 42.40 21.72 -29.59
N TRP A 112 41.98 20.46 -29.68
CA TRP A 112 40.69 20.09 -30.26
C TRP A 112 39.56 20.30 -29.25
N VAL A 113 39.77 19.92 -27.98
CA VAL A 113 38.79 20.10 -26.90
C VAL A 113 38.43 21.58 -26.74
N ILE A 114 39.43 22.46 -26.66
CA ILE A 114 39.20 23.90 -26.44
C ILE A 114 38.57 24.58 -27.67
N LYS A 115 38.94 24.16 -28.89
CA LYS A 115 38.47 24.84 -30.12
C LYS A 115 37.14 24.32 -30.65
N GLU A 116 36.83 23.05 -30.45
CA GLU A 116 35.67 22.42 -31.08
C GLU A 116 34.65 21.93 -30.05
N LEU A 117 35.11 21.23 -29.00
CA LEU A 117 34.21 20.58 -28.05
C LEU A 117 33.58 21.58 -27.07
N VAL A 118 34.38 22.50 -26.51
CA VAL A 118 33.92 23.49 -25.54
C VAL A 118 32.91 24.47 -26.15
N PRO A 119 33.16 25.09 -27.32
CA PRO A 119 32.19 26.02 -27.91
C PRO A 119 30.86 25.33 -28.25
N LYS A 120 30.89 24.10 -28.76
CA LYS A 120 29.66 23.36 -29.07
C LYS A 120 28.83 23.04 -27.84
N LEU A 121 29.46 22.77 -26.71
CA LEU A 121 28.75 22.40 -25.48
C LEU A 121 28.34 23.63 -24.65
N GLU A 122 29.19 24.65 -24.50
CA GLU A 122 28.86 25.87 -23.75
C GLU A 122 27.98 26.85 -24.54
N GLU A 123 28.25 27.05 -25.84
CA GLU A 123 27.54 28.07 -26.64
C GLU A 123 26.30 27.52 -27.37
N GLU A 124 26.38 26.33 -28.00
CA GLU A 124 25.23 25.78 -28.75
C GLU A 124 24.23 25.05 -27.84
N GLN A 125 24.71 24.35 -26.80
CA GLN A 125 23.86 23.58 -25.89
C GLN A 125 23.62 24.27 -24.53
N GLY A 126 24.38 25.32 -24.20
CA GLY A 126 24.22 26.06 -22.95
C GLY A 126 24.66 25.30 -21.71
N PHE A 127 25.46 24.24 -21.84
CA PHE A 127 25.97 23.49 -20.70
C PHE A 127 27.08 24.25 -19.98
N ARG A 128 27.15 24.15 -18.66
CA ARG A 128 28.27 24.66 -17.87
C ARG A 128 29.29 23.54 -17.67
N LEU A 129 30.44 23.65 -18.32
CA LEU A 129 31.48 22.63 -18.27
C LEU A 129 32.56 23.02 -17.26
N CYS A 130 32.99 22.05 -16.47
CA CYS A 130 34.25 22.19 -15.74
C CYS A 130 35.40 21.55 -16.52
N LEU A 131 36.49 22.32 -16.68
CA LEU A 131 37.70 21.90 -17.37
C LEU A 131 38.90 21.94 -16.41
N ASN A 132 39.65 20.84 -16.37
CA ASN A 132 40.82 20.67 -15.50
C ASN A 132 41.92 21.75 -15.68
N HIS A 133 42.02 22.38 -16.85
CA HIS A 133 43.05 23.38 -17.16
C HIS A 133 42.63 24.83 -16.85
N ARG A 134 41.32 25.12 -16.75
CA ARG A 134 40.79 26.48 -16.55
C ARG A 134 40.44 26.75 -15.08
N ASP A 135 39.89 25.74 -14.41
CA ASP A 135 39.20 25.91 -13.13
C ASP A 135 39.93 25.21 -11.96
N PHE A 136 41.23 24.91 -12.10
CA PHE A 136 42.05 24.30 -11.04
C PHE A 136 42.94 25.35 -10.36
N GLU A 137 42.63 25.71 -9.11
CA GLU A 137 43.52 26.52 -8.28
C GLU A 137 44.64 25.65 -7.67
N PRO A 138 45.93 26.01 -7.82
CA PRO A 138 47.03 25.27 -7.21
C PRO A 138 46.99 25.43 -5.69
N GLY A 139 46.54 24.38 -4.99
CA GLY A 139 46.49 24.35 -3.51
C GLY A 139 45.21 23.73 -2.93
N GLU A 140 44.15 23.54 -3.73
CA GLU A 140 42.92 22.88 -3.29
C GLU A 140 42.68 21.55 -4.00
N THR A 141 41.88 20.69 -3.37
CA THR A 141 41.45 19.40 -3.94
C THR A 141 40.75 19.62 -5.27
N ALA A 142 41.03 18.76 -6.25
CA ALA A 142 40.51 18.78 -7.64
C ALA A 142 38.98 18.85 -7.74
N PHE A 143 38.43 20.02 -7.46
CA PHE A 143 37.03 20.36 -7.56
C PHE A 143 36.95 21.73 -8.22
N CYS A 144 36.04 21.82 -9.17
CA CYS A 144 35.83 23.00 -9.96
C CYS A 144 35.16 24.06 -9.10
N THR A 145 35.90 25.07 -8.68
CA THR A 145 35.39 26.23 -7.95
C THR A 145 35.33 27.41 -8.92
N ARG A 146 34.23 28.14 -8.92
CA ARG A 146 34.11 29.37 -9.72
C ARG A 146 34.57 30.56 -8.87
N HIS A 147 35.45 31.39 -9.41
CA HIS A 147 35.66 32.78 -8.99
C HIS A 147 34.55 33.69 -9.56
#